data_AF-A0A392QEU0-F1
#
_entry.id   AF-A0A392QEU0-F1
#
_cell.length_a   1.000
_cell.length_b   1.000
_cell.length_c   1.000
_cell.angle_alpha   90.00
_cell.angle_beta   90.00
_cell.angle_gamma   90.00
#
_symmetry.space_group_name_H-M   'P 1'
#
loop_
_entity.id
_entity.type
_entity.pdbx_description
1 polymer ?
#
loop_
_entity_poly.entity_id
_entity_poly.type
_entity_poly.pdbx_seq_one_letter_code
_entity_poly.pdbx_strand_id
1 'polypeptide(L)'
;MRSKDNCYLWVPQEETNLSTCLITKEDEVRLWHQKLGHLNLRSMKKAISEEAIRGLPKLKIEEGSICGECQIGKQTKMPHQKLQHLTTSRALELLHMDLMGPMQVESLGGK
;
A
#
# COMPACT_ATOMS: atom_id res chain seq x y z
N MET A 1 13.12 -32.99 12.29
CA MET A 1 14.47 -33.33 12.83
C MET A 1 15.40 -32.15 12.50
N ARG A 2 16.16 -31.60 13.45
CA ARG A 2 16.95 -30.37 13.25
C ARG A 2 18.36 -30.74 12.76
N SER A 3 18.83 -30.17 11.64
CA SER A 3 20.19 -30.44 11.16
C SER A 3 21.25 -29.69 11.99
N LYS A 4 22.52 -30.08 11.82
CA LYS A 4 23.68 -29.41 12.43
C LYS A 4 23.78 -27.92 12.11
N ASP A 5 23.16 -27.47 11.02
CA ASP A 5 23.18 -26.06 10.59
C ASP A 5 21.95 -25.27 11.08
N ASN A 6 21.25 -25.76 12.11
CA ASN A 6 20.06 -25.12 12.70
C ASN A 6 18.85 -24.95 11.76
N CYS A 7 18.83 -25.64 10.61
CA CYS A 7 17.67 -25.68 9.75
C CYS A 7 16.69 -26.78 10.20
N TYR A 8 15.39 -26.46 10.18
CA TYR A 8 14.34 -27.45 10.39
C TYR A 8 14.11 -28.22 9.09
N LEU A 9 14.50 -29.49 9.05
CA LEU A 9 14.11 -30.40 7.98
C LEU A 9 12.76 -31.02 8.33
N TRP A 10 11.77 -30.73 7.49
CA TRP A 10 10.54 -31.48 7.41
C TRP A 10 10.79 -32.69 6.52
N VAL A 11 10.79 -33.89 7.12
CA VAL A 11 10.86 -35.16 6.40
C VAL A 11 9.42 -35.67 6.30
N PRO A 12 8.83 -35.74 5.11
CA PRO A 12 7.46 -36.24 4.95
C PRO A 12 7.46 -37.73 5.25
N GLN A 13 6.55 -38.17 6.12
CA GLN A 13 6.36 -39.57 6.42
C GLN A 13 5.39 -40.16 5.39
N GLU A 14 5.98 -40.96 4.49
CA GLU A 14 5.37 -41.95 3.59
C GLU A 14 4.47 -41.48 2.44
N GLU A 15 5.07 -41.59 1.25
CA GLU A 15 4.56 -42.03 -0.05
C GLU A 15 3.48 -41.22 -0.81
N THR A 16 3.92 -40.79 -2.01
CA THR A 16 3.10 -40.45 -3.19
C THR A 16 2.21 -39.22 -3.11
N ASN A 17 2.79 -38.09 -2.77
CA ASN A 17 2.59 -36.91 -3.60
C ASN A 17 3.91 -36.16 -3.59
N LEU A 18 4.54 -36.04 -4.76
CA LEU A 18 5.61 -35.07 -4.98
C LEU A 18 5.13 -33.79 -4.28
N SER A 19 5.83 -33.33 -3.25
CA SER A 19 5.55 -32.07 -2.58
C SER A 19 5.85 -30.97 -3.58
N THR A 20 4.94 -30.85 -4.54
CA THR A 20 4.87 -29.78 -5.49
C THR A 20 4.49 -28.63 -4.60
N CYS A 21 5.51 -27.88 -4.18
CA CYS A 21 5.29 -26.54 -3.68
C CYS A 21 4.29 -25.95 -4.67
N LEU A 22 3.11 -25.56 -4.18
CA LEU A 22 2.21 -24.70 -4.94
C LEU A 22 2.96 -23.38 -5.08
N ILE A 23 3.97 -23.37 -5.96
CA ILE A 23 4.46 -22.18 -6.60
C ILE A 23 3.25 -21.77 -7.41
N THR A 24 2.36 -21.02 -6.76
CA THR A 24 1.51 -20.08 -7.47
C THR A 24 2.49 -19.39 -8.41
N LYS A 25 2.27 -19.50 -9.72
CA LYS A 25 2.96 -18.64 -10.68
C LYS A 25 2.51 -17.24 -10.32
N GLU A 26 3.18 -16.66 -9.34
CA GLU A 26 2.91 -15.34 -8.88
C GLU A 26 3.24 -14.45 -10.06
N ASP A 27 2.27 -13.65 -10.49
CA ASP A 27 2.45 -12.74 -11.59
C ASP A 27 3.71 -11.90 -11.31
N GLU A 28 4.77 -12.11 -12.11
CA GLU A 28 6.07 -11.47 -11.89
C GLU A 28 5.93 -9.95 -11.91
N VAL A 29 4.98 -9.43 -12.71
CA VAL A 29 4.63 -8.00 -12.74
C VAL A 29 4.12 -7.55 -11.37
N ARG A 30 3.20 -8.31 -10.78
CA ARG A 30 2.66 -8.03 -9.44
C ARG A 30 3.74 -8.08 -8.36
N LEU A 31 4.59 -9.10 -8.41
CA LEU A 31 5.69 -9.26 -7.45
C LEU A 31 6.66 -8.08 -7.49
N TRP A 32 7.11 -7.69 -8.69
CA TRP A 32 8.01 -6.56 -8.85
C TRP A 32 7.35 -5.21 -8.58
N HIS A 33 6.07 -5.06 -8.90
CA HIS A 33 5.27 -3.90 -8.51
C HIS A 33 5.27 -3.71 -6.98
N GLN A 34 5.08 -4.78 -6.21
CA GLN A 34 5.14 -4.75 -4.74
C GLN A 34 6.57 -4.49 -4.22
N LYS A 35 7.59 -5.17 -4.76
CA LYS A 35 9.01 -4.96 -4.38
C LYS A 35 9.48 -3.52 -4.60
N LEU A 36 8.95 -2.85 -5.62
CA LEU A 36 9.24 -1.44 -5.93
C LEU A 36 8.34 -0.45 -5.18
N GLY A 37 7.64 -0.89 -4.13
CA GLY A 37 6.81 -0.02 -3.31
C GLY A 37 5.56 0.48 -4.04
N HIS A 38 4.91 -0.39 -4.81
CA HIS A 38 3.69 -0.06 -5.56
C HIS A 38 3.90 1.06 -6.61
N LEU A 39 5.07 1.03 -7.26
CA LEU A 39 5.40 1.91 -8.38
C LEU A 39 4.34 1.80 -9.48
N ASN A 40 3.98 2.92 -10.10
CA ASN A 40 3.04 2.93 -11.22
C ASN A 40 3.51 1.98 -12.33
N LEU A 41 2.66 1.09 -12.82
CA LEU A 41 2.99 0.10 -13.86
C LEU A 41 3.51 0.75 -15.15
N ARG A 42 3.05 1.95 -15.52
CA ARG A 42 3.59 2.72 -16.65
C ARG A 42 5.03 3.17 -16.39
N SER A 43 5.31 3.63 -15.17
CA SER A 43 6.67 4.00 -14.74
C SER A 43 7.58 2.78 -14.68
N MET A 44 7.07 1.63 -14.23
CA MET A 44 7.80 0.36 -14.26
C MET A 44 8.11 -0.08 -15.70
N LYS A 45 7.15 0.04 -16.63
CA LYS A 45 7.35 -0.23 -18.07
C LYS A 45 8.46 0.65 -18.65
N LYS A 46 8.47 1.94 -18.30
CA LYS A 46 9.52 2.90 -18.68
C LYS A 46 10.88 2.51 -18.08
N ALA A 47 10.94 2.18 -16.80
CA ALA A 47 12.17 1.77 -16.13
C ALA A 47 12.78 0.49 -16.74
N ILE A 48 11.94 -0.46 -17.18
CA ILE A 48 12.37 -1.66 -17.91
C ILE A 48 12.91 -1.27 -19.29
N SER A 49 12.21 -0.42 -20.05
CA SER A 49 12.65 -0.04 -21.40
C SER A 49 13.95 0.77 -21.42
N GLU A 50 14.19 1.56 -20.37
CA GLU A 50 15.40 2.38 -20.23
C GLU A 50 16.53 1.64 -19.49
N GLU A 51 16.30 0.38 -19.09
CA GLU A 51 17.21 -0.41 -18.25
C GLU A 51 17.70 0.38 -16.99
N ALA A 52 16.82 1.23 -16.47
CA ALA A 52 17.16 2.22 -15.43
C ALA A 52 17.39 1.61 -14.04
N ILE A 53 16.92 0.38 -13.81
CA ILE A 53 17.03 -0.33 -12.54
C ILE A 53 17.80 -1.63 -12.75
N ARG A 54 19.00 -1.72 -12.18
CA ARG A 54 19.82 -2.92 -12.22
C ARG A 54 19.12 -4.09 -11.51
N GLY A 55 18.98 -5.22 -12.20
CA GLY A 55 18.38 -6.44 -11.64
C GLY A 55 16.86 -6.54 -11.78
N LEU A 56 16.20 -5.54 -12.38
CA LEU A 56 14.80 -5.64 -12.76
C LEU A 56 14.67 -6.54 -14.02
N PRO A 57 13.90 -7.64 -13.98
CA PRO A 57 13.72 -8.50 -15.15
C PRO A 57 12.91 -7.82 -16.25
N LYS A 58 13.02 -8.36 -17.47
CA LYS A 58 12.24 -7.91 -18.63
C LYS A 58 10.80 -8.43 -18.53
N LEU A 59 9.96 -7.67 -17.84
CA LEU A 59 8.55 -8.00 -17.61
C LEU A 59 7.67 -7.49 -18.76
N LYS A 60 6.67 -8.28 -19.16
CA LYS A 60 5.62 -7.84 -20.08
C LYS A 60 4.46 -7.26 -19.27
N ILE A 61 4.34 -5.94 -19.28
CA ILE A 61 3.27 -5.23 -18.57
C ILE A 61 2.12 -4.97 -19.54
N GLU A 62 0.99 -5.61 -19.29
CA GLU A 62 -0.24 -5.40 -20.06
C GLU A 62 -0.84 -4.01 -19.74
N GLU A 63 -1.29 -3.33 -20.80
CA GLU A 63 -1.96 -2.05 -20.66
C GLU A 63 -3.36 -2.23 -20.08
N GLY A 64 -3.75 -1.34 -19.16
CA GLY A 64 -5.04 -1.41 -18.50
C GLY A 64 -5.07 -2.27 -17.23
N SER A 65 -3.98 -2.96 -16.88
CA SER A 65 -3.85 -3.61 -15.57
C SER A 65 -3.83 -2.55 -14.44
N ILE A 66 -4.64 -2.77 -13.41
CA ILE A 66 -4.77 -1.88 -12.24
C ILE A 66 -4.57 -2.71 -10.97
N CYS A 67 -3.69 -2.23 -10.08
CA CYS A 67 -3.58 -2.77 -8.73
C CYS A 67 -4.70 -2.16 -7.86
N GLY A 68 -5.59 -2.99 -7.34
CA GLY A 68 -6.71 -2.53 -6.49
C GLY A 68 -6.24 -1.83 -5.21
N GLU A 69 -5.20 -2.33 -4.55
CA GLU A 69 -4.60 -1.71 -3.36
C GLU A 69 -4.07 -0.31 -3.67
N CYS A 70 -3.39 -0.14 -4.82
CA CYS A 70 -2.94 1.17 -5.29
C CYS A 70 -4.10 2.11 -5.58
N GLN A 71 -5.17 1.61 -6.19
CA GLN A 71 -6.33 2.42 -6.54
C GLN A 71 -6.97 3.00 -5.28
N ILE A 72 -7.14 2.19 -4.25
CA ILE A 72 -7.67 2.62 -2.94
C ILE A 72 -6.68 3.58 -2.27
N GLY A 73 -5.39 3.23 -2.22
CA GLY A 73 -4.36 4.04 -1.55
C GLY A 73 -4.07 5.39 -2.23
N LYS A 74 -4.30 5.50 -3.54
CA LYS A 74 -4.10 6.73 -4.32
C LYS A 74 -5.41 7.48 -4.59
N GLN A 75 -6.53 7.02 -4.03
CA GLN A 75 -7.82 7.69 -4.20
C GLN A 75 -7.79 9.06 -3.54
N THR A 76 -8.02 10.11 -4.34
CA THR A 76 -8.16 11.47 -3.81
C THR A 76 -9.61 11.73 -3.43
N LYS A 77 -9.83 12.45 -2.31
CA LYS A 77 -11.16 12.96 -1.98
C LYS A 77 -11.64 13.90 -3.08
N MET A 78 -12.92 13.80 -3.46
CA MET A 78 -13.51 14.76 -4.39
C MET A 78 -13.38 16.18 -3.82
N PRO A 79 -13.14 17.19 -4.68
CA PRO A 79 -13.09 18.56 -4.23
C PRO A 79 -14.44 18.95 -3.59
N HIS A 80 -14.37 19.65 -2.46
CA HIS A 80 -15.55 20.29 -1.89
C HIS A 80 -15.97 21.44 -2.80
N GLN A 81 -17.26 21.51 -3.13
CA GLN A 81 -17.78 22.65 -3.88
C GLN A 81 -17.60 23.92 -3.04
N LYS A 82 -17.09 24.98 -3.67
CA LYS A 82 -17.03 26.28 -3.04
C LYS A 82 -18.46 26.81 -2.88
N LEU A 83 -18.79 27.26 -1.68
CA LEU A 83 -20.00 28.06 -1.47
C LEU A 83 -19.88 29.36 -2.28
N GLN A 84 -20.83 29.60 -3.19
CA GLN A 84 -20.86 30.81 -4.02
C GLN A 84 -21.51 32.00 -3.30
N HIS A 85 -22.20 31.75 -2.18
CA HIS A 85 -22.90 32.77 -1.40
C HIS A 85 -22.55 32.66 0.08
N LEU A 86 -22.56 33.80 0.76
CA LEU A 86 -22.53 33.87 2.22
C LEU A 86 -23.77 33.13 2.76
N THR A 87 -23.57 32.19 3.68
CA THR A 87 -24.66 31.45 4.33
C THR A 87 -25.44 32.30 5.35
N THR A 88 -24.94 33.49 5.66
CA THR A 88 -25.52 34.41 6.66
C THR A 88 -25.60 35.82 6.10
N SER A 89 -26.69 36.50 6.43
CA SER A 89 -27.02 37.86 6.03
C SER A 89 -26.90 38.87 7.18
N ARG A 90 -26.92 38.43 8.44
CA ARG A 90 -26.80 39.28 9.63
C ARG A 90 -25.78 38.72 10.64
N ALA A 91 -25.31 39.59 11.52
CA ALA A 91 -24.42 39.19 12.60
C ALA A 91 -25.09 38.14 13.52
N LEU A 92 -24.30 37.15 13.95
CA LEU A 92 -24.73 36.06 14.86
C LEU A 92 -25.80 35.10 14.30
N GLU A 93 -26.04 35.04 12.99
CA GLU A 93 -26.96 34.06 12.40
C GLU A 93 -26.45 32.62 12.42
N LEU A 94 -25.13 32.42 12.40
CA LEU A 94 -24.50 31.10 12.49
C LEU A 94 -23.23 31.19 13.33
N LEU A 95 -23.15 30.36 14.36
CA LEU A 95 -21.98 30.24 15.23
C LEU A 95 -21.43 28.82 15.12
N HIS A 96 -20.19 28.70 14.65
CA HIS A 96 -19.45 27.43 14.70
C HIS A 96 -18.65 27.39 16.00
N MET A 97 -18.96 26.43 16.86
CA MET A 97 -18.22 26.17 18.10
C MET A 97 -17.57 24.80 17.97
N ASP A 98 -16.29 24.73 18.32
CA ASP A 98 -15.56 23.47 18.39
C ASP A 98 -14.99 23.29 19.80
N LEU A 99 -14.92 22.05 20.26
CA LEU A 99 -14.31 21.73 21.54
C LEU A 99 -12.84 21.44 21.31
N MET A 100 -11.98 22.13 22.06
CA MET A 100 -10.58 21.81 22.08
C MET A 100 -10.37 20.41 22.68
N GLY A 101 -9.59 19.57 21.98
CA GLY A 101 -9.18 18.25 22.46
C GLY A 101 -8.33 18.31 23.74
N PRO A 102 -7.95 17.16 24.34
CA PRO A 102 -7.44 17.08 25.71
C PRO A 102 -6.38 18.15 25.98
N MET A 103 -6.76 19.11 26.81
CA MET A 103 -5.86 20.18 27.23
C MET A 103 -4.83 19.58 28.18
N GLN A 104 -3.59 20.06 28.11
CA GLN A 104 -2.56 19.70 29.09
C GLN A 104 -3.11 19.98 30.49
N VAL A 105 -3.30 18.94 31.28
CA VAL A 105 -3.63 19.05 32.69
C VAL A 105 -2.32 18.91 33.42
N GLU A 106 -1.94 19.89 34.24
CA GLU A 106 -0.74 19.76 35.06
C GLU A 106 -0.84 18.46 35.86
N SER A 107 0.12 17.57 35.66
CA SER A 107 0.21 16.38 36.50
C SER A 107 0.53 16.79 37.93
N LEU A 108 0.21 15.95 38.92
CA LEU A 108 0.62 16.17 40.31
C LEU A 108 2.16 16.30 40.47
N GLY A 109 2.94 15.98 39.43
CA GLY A 109 4.39 16.15 39.35
C GLY A 109 4.86 17.47 38.72
N GLY A 110 3.96 18.39 38.35
CA GLY A 110 4.34 19.74 37.89
C GLY A 110 4.98 19.81 36.50
N LYS A 111 4.63 18.89 35.60
CA LYS A 111 4.82 19.03 34.15
C LYS A 111 3.60 18.51 33.41
#